data_AF-A0AAE0GCI1-F1
#
_entry.id   AF-A0AAE0GCI1-F1
#
_cell.length_a   1.000
_cell.length_b   1.000
_cell.length_c   1.000
_cell.angle_alpha   90.00
_cell.angle_beta   90.00
_cell.angle_gamma   90.00
#
_symmetry.space_group_name_H-M   'P 1'
#
loop_
_entity.id
_entity.type
_entity.pdbx_description
1 polymer ?
#
loop_
_entity_poly.entity_id
_entity_poly.type
_entity_poly.pdbx_seq_one_letter_code
_entity_poly.pdbx_strand_id
1 'polypeptide(L)'
;MEDITRFFAVFSLLVVVVAILLRRKVQPQLHETPERDIRKGEASLEAYRKVQKYSAHRNYSRVEGWLHAHSFYLKALSDMQIQARGILNRTSPYAVADQGSTSHRLQLSGEIDRIRREYDDFEAFLQDHSEREERHLFPFLLQTCPGPFKEAYAELSHDHKGYGRVIAGIRSTFDHLQEDWSMERHQRFLQELQSRSEHLARHFQVEEAACIRPLLELTDAQYDEYLRSMVEGTGPGRGEVWQPFIGKGRRCDARVSEDVGVQNECSQASTTSLRNVPVVNAINVDESKPVVLVRVRLFDGSNNVVRLNDSHTLAMLHSHVAHLTPSVQSFSLTTVYPKRSIDCTAQTMSEAGLHNETIMQITDAP
;
A
#
# COMPACT_ATOMS: atom_id res chain seq x y z
N MET A 1 52.11 -14.72 22.06
CA MET A 1 50.71 -14.86 22.55
C MET A 1 50.01 -13.52 22.74
N GLU A 2 50.70 -12.43 23.09
CA GLU A 2 50.07 -11.10 23.26
C GLU A 2 49.50 -10.49 21.96
N ASP A 3 50.06 -10.79 20.78
CA ASP A 3 49.56 -10.24 19.51
C ASP A 3 48.24 -10.86 19.03
N ILE A 4 47.95 -12.11 19.40
CA ILE A 4 46.69 -12.78 19.05
C ILE A 4 45.55 -12.17 19.87
N THR A 5 45.78 -11.88 21.15
CA THR A 5 44.78 -11.26 22.03
C THR A 5 44.45 -9.82 21.60
N ARG A 6 45.43 -9.06 21.10
CA ARG A 6 45.20 -7.71 20.54
C ARG A 6 44.47 -7.77 19.20
N PHE A 7 44.74 -8.76 18.36
CA PHE A 7 44.01 -8.98 17.11
C PHE A 7 42.53 -9.29 17.38
N PHE A 8 42.21 -10.16 18.35
CA PHE A 8 40.81 -10.47 18.69
C PHE A 8 40.08 -9.32 19.39
N ALA A 9 40.77 -8.48 20.17
CA ALA A 9 40.17 -7.29 20.79
C ALA A 9 39.82 -6.21 19.74
N VAL A 10 40.72 -5.96 18.77
CA VAL A 10 40.47 -5.01 17.68
C VAL A 10 39.43 -5.55 16.70
N PHE A 11 39.44 -6.86 16.41
CA PHE A 11 38.43 -7.50 15.56
C PHE A 11 37.03 -7.49 16.22
N SER A 12 36.95 -7.74 17.53
CA SER A 12 35.67 -7.65 18.26
C SER A 12 35.13 -6.22 18.32
N LEU A 13 36.01 -5.22 18.49
CA LEU A 13 35.61 -3.82 18.45
C LEU A 13 35.18 -3.40 17.04
N LEU A 14 35.85 -3.89 16.00
CA LEU A 14 35.48 -3.65 14.60
C LEU A 14 34.12 -4.29 14.27
N VAL A 15 33.86 -5.51 14.74
CA VAL A 15 32.55 -6.19 14.56
C VAL A 15 31.43 -5.44 15.28
N VAL A 16 31.68 -4.93 16.49
CA VAL A 16 30.70 -4.14 17.25
C VAL A 16 30.47 -2.76 16.60
N VAL A 17 31.51 -2.09 16.12
CA VAL A 17 31.39 -0.80 15.43
C VAL A 17 30.71 -0.97 14.06
N VAL A 18 31.03 -2.03 13.31
CA VAL A 18 30.33 -2.37 12.06
C VAL A 18 28.87 -2.73 12.34
N ALA A 19 28.56 -3.48 13.41
CA ALA A 19 27.18 -3.79 13.81
C ALA A 19 26.40 -2.53 14.25
N ILE A 20 27.05 -1.56 14.92
CA ILE A 20 26.45 -0.28 15.30
C ILE A 20 26.25 0.64 14.09
N LEU A 21 27.20 0.64 13.14
CA LEU A 21 27.09 1.41 11.90
C LEU A 21 26.06 0.80 10.94
N LEU A 22 25.92 -0.53 10.90
CA LEU A 22 24.84 -1.23 10.20
C LEU A 22 23.49 -1.00 10.88
N ARG A 23 23.41 -0.97 12.23
CA ARG A 23 22.20 -0.56 12.96
C ARG A 23 21.80 0.91 12.73
N ARG A 24 22.75 1.80 12.46
CA ARG A 24 22.45 3.23 12.17
C ARG A 24 22.15 3.52 10.70
N LYS A 25 22.61 2.69 9.76
CA LYS A 25 22.25 2.80 8.32
C LYS A 25 21.05 1.95 7.91
N VAL A 26 20.61 1.03 8.76
CA VAL A 26 19.37 0.27 8.60
C VAL A 26 18.46 0.61 9.77
N GLN A 27 17.92 1.83 9.79
CA GLN A 27 16.49 1.86 10.05
C GLN A 27 15.89 1.17 8.82
N PRO A 28 15.29 -0.02 8.94
CA PRO A 28 14.46 -0.49 7.86
C PRO A 28 13.44 0.63 7.67
N GLN A 29 13.41 1.22 6.48
CA GLN A 29 12.26 2.01 6.11
C GLN A 29 11.08 1.06 6.24
N LEU A 30 10.34 1.17 7.35
CA LEU A 30 9.06 0.51 7.63
C LEU A 30 7.96 0.99 6.65
N HIS A 31 8.38 1.47 5.47
CA HIS A 31 7.58 2.02 4.40
C HIS A 31 7.37 1.04 3.25
N GLU A 32 8.01 -0.12 3.22
CA GLU A 32 7.57 -1.15 2.30
C GLU A 32 6.20 -1.68 2.74
N THR A 33 5.21 -1.47 1.88
CA THR A 33 3.82 -1.77 2.18
C THR A 33 3.56 -3.26 1.93
N PRO A 34 2.72 -3.90 2.77
CA PRO A 34 2.24 -5.27 2.55
C PRO A 34 1.65 -5.48 1.14
N GLU A 35 1.19 -4.40 0.49
CA GLU A 35 0.74 -4.40 -0.90
C GLU A 35 1.81 -4.82 -1.91
N ARG A 36 3.11 -4.58 -1.64
CA ARG A 36 4.20 -4.96 -2.53
C ARG A 36 4.26 -6.48 -2.71
N ASP A 37 4.10 -7.23 -1.63
CA ASP A 37 4.22 -8.69 -1.67
C ASP A 37 2.99 -9.34 -2.32
N ILE A 38 1.79 -8.78 -2.13
CA ILE A 38 0.58 -9.17 -2.87
C ILE A 38 0.80 -9.00 -4.37
N ARG A 39 1.32 -7.83 -4.79
CA ARG A 39 1.59 -7.55 -6.21
C ARG A 39 2.60 -8.51 -6.82
N LYS A 40 3.58 -9.01 -6.05
CA LYS A 40 4.56 -9.99 -6.57
C LYS A 40 3.89 -11.32 -6.92
N GLY A 41 3.04 -11.85 -6.03
CA GLY A 41 2.31 -13.10 -6.31
C GLY A 41 1.34 -12.95 -7.49
N GLU A 42 0.56 -11.88 -7.50
CA GLU A 42 -0.36 -11.59 -8.62
C GLU A 42 0.39 -11.38 -9.94
N ALA A 43 1.58 -10.76 -9.91
CA ALA A 43 2.42 -10.61 -11.09
C ALA A 43 2.93 -11.95 -11.62
N SER A 44 3.31 -12.91 -10.76
CA SER A 44 3.67 -14.28 -11.17
C SER A 44 2.52 -14.98 -11.89
N LEU A 45 1.30 -14.87 -11.36
CA LEU A 45 0.13 -15.50 -11.96
C LEU A 45 -0.26 -14.83 -13.29
N GLU A 46 -0.16 -13.51 -13.38
CA GLU A 46 -0.44 -12.77 -14.62
C GLU A 46 0.63 -13.01 -15.69
N ALA A 47 1.91 -13.05 -15.29
CA ALA A 47 3.02 -13.44 -16.15
C ALA A 47 2.81 -14.85 -16.72
N TYR A 48 2.38 -15.77 -15.86
CA TYR A 48 2.03 -17.13 -16.24
C TYR A 48 0.89 -17.16 -17.27
N ARG A 49 -0.20 -16.40 -17.06
CA ARG A 49 -1.31 -16.31 -18.02
C ARG A 49 -0.90 -15.71 -19.37
N LYS A 50 0.11 -14.84 -19.39
CA LYS A 50 0.66 -14.31 -20.65
C LYS A 50 1.44 -15.36 -21.42
N VAL A 51 2.19 -16.24 -20.75
CA VAL A 51 2.94 -17.31 -21.43
C VAL A 51 2.10 -18.57 -21.68
N GLN A 52 1.04 -18.78 -20.91
CA GLN A 52 -0.32 -18.92 -21.45
C GLN A 52 -0.45 -19.61 -22.80
N LYS A 53 -0.72 -18.72 -23.76
CA LYS A 53 -0.90 -18.90 -25.20
C LYS A 53 0.18 -19.73 -25.90
N TYR A 54 1.36 -19.91 -25.31
CA TYR A 54 2.49 -20.54 -25.98
C TYR A 54 2.68 -22.02 -25.66
N SER A 55 2.00 -22.56 -24.65
CA SER A 55 2.21 -23.95 -24.22
C SER A 55 0.93 -24.78 -24.38
N ALA A 56 1.03 -25.89 -25.12
CA ALA A 56 -0.08 -26.82 -25.39
C ALA A 56 -0.14 -27.98 -24.37
N HIS A 57 0.57 -27.88 -23.23
CA HIS A 57 0.92 -29.04 -22.42
C HIS A 57 -0.05 -29.39 -21.29
N ARG A 58 -0.08 -30.69 -20.96
CA ARG A 58 -0.96 -31.33 -19.96
C ARG A 58 -0.71 -30.92 -18.51
N ASN A 59 0.36 -30.17 -18.22
CA ASN A 59 0.74 -29.80 -16.84
C ASN A 59 0.18 -28.45 -16.39
N TYR A 60 -0.62 -27.78 -17.22
CA TYR A 60 -1.16 -26.43 -16.96
C TYR A 60 -1.82 -26.28 -15.60
N SER A 61 -2.82 -27.10 -15.31
CA SER A 61 -3.59 -27.01 -14.06
C SER A 61 -2.72 -27.24 -12.82
N ARG A 62 -1.62 -27.98 -12.95
CA ARG A 62 -0.66 -28.22 -11.86
C ARG A 62 0.20 -27.00 -11.59
N VAL A 63 0.75 -26.37 -12.64
CA VAL A 63 1.59 -25.18 -12.50
C VAL A 63 0.75 -23.98 -12.04
N GLU A 64 -0.47 -23.83 -12.59
CA GLU A 64 -1.38 -22.77 -12.16
C GLU A 64 -1.80 -22.93 -10.69
N GLY A 65 -2.15 -24.15 -10.26
CA GLY A 65 -2.48 -24.42 -8.85
C GLY A 65 -1.30 -24.16 -7.91
N TRP A 66 -0.09 -24.49 -8.35
CA TRP A 66 1.16 -24.23 -7.63
C TRP A 66 1.43 -22.72 -7.47
N LEU A 67 1.33 -21.93 -8.54
CA LEU A 67 1.47 -20.47 -8.49
C LEU A 67 0.35 -19.77 -7.69
N HIS A 68 -0.87 -20.33 -7.72
CA HIS A 68 -1.95 -19.84 -6.86
C HIS A 68 -1.63 -20.04 -5.39
N ALA A 69 -1.01 -21.16 -5.02
CA ALA A 69 -0.55 -21.37 -3.65
C ALA A 69 0.47 -20.30 -3.25
N HIS A 70 1.48 -20.01 -4.08
CA HIS A 70 2.47 -18.95 -3.86
C HIS A 70 1.83 -17.57 -3.64
N SER A 71 0.91 -17.20 -4.52
CA SER A 71 0.16 -15.95 -4.41
C SER A 71 -0.67 -15.88 -3.13
N PHE A 72 -1.35 -16.99 -2.80
CA PHE A 72 -2.12 -17.10 -1.57
C PHE A 72 -1.24 -16.93 -0.33
N TYR A 73 -0.04 -17.50 -0.31
CA TYR A 73 0.90 -17.36 0.82
C TYR A 73 1.33 -15.91 1.04
N LEU A 74 1.76 -15.22 -0.02
CA LEU A 74 2.19 -13.82 0.08
C LEU A 74 1.02 -12.92 0.52
N LYS A 75 -0.19 -13.20 0.03
CA LYS A 75 -1.39 -12.49 0.46
C LYS A 75 -1.73 -12.75 1.93
N ALA A 76 -1.69 -14.00 2.39
CA ALA A 76 -2.01 -14.34 3.77
C ALA A 76 -1.05 -13.64 4.76
N LEU A 77 0.25 -13.63 4.48
CA LEU A 77 1.23 -12.92 5.33
C LEU A 77 1.03 -11.41 5.30
N SER A 78 0.73 -10.84 4.13
CA SER A 78 0.41 -9.42 3.99
C SER A 78 -0.83 -9.04 4.81
N ASP A 79 -1.89 -9.84 4.73
CA ASP A 79 -3.12 -9.65 5.52
C ASP A 79 -2.82 -9.73 7.03
N MET A 80 -2.01 -10.69 7.48
CA MET A 80 -1.58 -10.78 8.88
C MET A 80 -0.77 -9.56 9.33
N GLN A 81 0.14 -9.04 8.49
CA GLN A 81 0.88 -7.81 8.79
C GLN A 81 -0.05 -6.60 8.93
N ILE A 82 -1.07 -6.48 8.05
CA ILE A 82 -2.08 -5.42 8.12
C ILE A 82 -2.88 -5.53 9.43
N GLN A 83 -3.35 -6.74 9.77
CA GLN A 83 -4.07 -7.00 11.01
C GLN A 83 -3.22 -6.64 12.25
N ALA A 84 -1.96 -7.08 12.27
CA ALA A 84 -1.01 -6.82 13.35
C ALA A 84 -0.69 -5.32 13.52
N ARG A 85 -0.53 -4.58 12.41
CA ARG A 85 -0.39 -3.10 12.44
C ARG A 85 -1.65 -2.43 12.97
N GLY A 86 -2.82 -2.95 12.61
CA GLY A 86 -4.11 -2.50 13.13
C GLY A 86 -4.19 -2.62 14.66
N ILE A 87 -3.74 -3.75 15.21
CA ILE A 87 -3.64 -3.96 16.66
C ILE A 87 -2.67 -2.97 17.28
N LEU A 88 -1.45 -2.83 16.73
CA LEU A 88 -0.43 -1.90 17.24
C LEU A 88 -0.95 -0.45 17.35
N ASN A 89 -1.67 0.00 16.33
CA ASN A 89 -2.22 1.35 16.30
C ASN A 89 -3.29 1.57 17.39
N ARG A 90 -4.04 0.51 17.77
CA ARG A 90 -5.02 0.55 18.86
C ARG A 90 -4.39 0.42 20.25
N THR A 91 -3.21 -0.21 20.36
CA THR A 91 -2.46 -0.35 21.62
C THR A 91 -1.54 0.84 21.91
N SER A 92 -1.40 1.78 20.98
CA SER A 92 -0.52 2.95 21.12
C SER A 92 -0.92 3.81 22.33
N PRO A 93 0.02 4.21 23.21
CA PRO A 93 -0.28 4.94 24.45
C PRO A 93 -1.00 6.29 24.24
N TYR A 94 -0.95 6.86 23.03
CA TYR A 94 -1.72 8.07 22.67
C TYR A 94 -3.21 7.81 22.42
N ALA A 95 -3.62 6.56 22.20
CA ALA A 95 -5.02 6.13 22.09
C ALA A 95 -5.65 5.77 23.46
N VAL A 96 -4.83 5.71 24.52
CA VAL A 96 -5.18 5.09 25.82
C VAL A 96 -5.70 6.10 26.86
N ALA A 97 -6.00 7.34 26.48
CA ALA A 97 -6.57 8.31 27.42
C ALA A 97 -7.94 7.91 27.99
N ASP A 98 -8.63 6.90 27.43
CA ASP A 98 -9.97 6.48 27.87
C ASP A 98 -10.21 4.94 27.90
N GLN A 99 -9.18 4.08 27.75
CA GLN A 99 -9.37 2.63 27.49
C GLN A 99 -8.81 1.68 28.56
N GLY A 100 -9.00 2.03 29.83
CA GLY A 100 -8.70 1.13 30.97
C GLY A 100 -9.68 -0.03 31.18
N SER A 101 -10.64 -0.27 30.27
CA SER A 101 -11.66 -1.31 30.43
C SER A 101 -11.11 -2.69 30.08
N THR A 102 -11.24 -3.65 31.02
CA THR A 102 -11.02 -5.09 30.82
C THR A 102 -11.62 -5.61 29.52
N SER A 103 -12.73 -5.02 29.07
CA SER A 103 -13.40 -5.36 27.80
C SER A 103 -12.52 -5.12 26.56
N HIS A 104 -11.74 -4.04 26.53
CA HIS A 104 -10.88 -3.72 25.38
C HIS A 104 -9.72 -4.71 25.27
N ARG A 105 -9.13 -5.09 26.42
CA ARG A 105 -8.07 -6.13 26.46
C ARG A 105 -8.59 -7.49 26.02
N LEU A 106 -9.80 -7.86 26.42
CA LEU A 106 -10.43 -9.12 25.98
C LEU A 106 -10.68 -9.12 24.47
N GLN A 107 -11.12 -7.99 23.90
CA GLN A 107 -11.32 -7.85 22.46
C GLN A 107 -10.00 -8.02 21.69
N LEU A 108 -8.96 -7.29 22.10
CA LEU A 108 -7.65 -7.39 21.44
C LEU A 108 -7.05 -8.79 21.60
N SER A 109 -7.21 -9.44 22.76
CA SER A 109 -6.77 -10.83 22.96
C SER A 109 -7.45 -11.78 21.98
N GLY A 110 -8.76 -11.61 21.77
CA GLY A 110 -9.51 -12.41 20.80
C GLY A 110 -9.06 -12.18 19.35
N GLU A 111 -8.63 -10.96 18.99
CA GLU A 111 -8.03 -10.68 17.69
C GLU A 111 -6.66 -11.35 17.53
N ILE A 112 -5.80 -11.29 18.54
CA ILE A 112 -4.50 -12.00 18.53
C ILE A 112 -4.71 -13.51 18.38
N ASP A 113 -5.65 -14.09 19.13
CA ASP A 113 -5.99 -15.52 19.01
C ASP A 113 -6.50 -15.88 17.62
N ARG A 114 -7.24 -14.97 16.97
CA ARG A 114 -7.70 -15.17 15.60
C ARG A 114 -6.51 -15.18 14.63
N ILE A 115 -5.62 -14.19 14.71
CA ILE A 115 -4.43 -14.12 13.83
C ILE A 115 -3.54 -15.35 14.06
N ARG A 116 -3.39 -15.80 15.31
CA ARG A 116 -2.65 -17.02 15.66
C ARG A 116 -3.22 -18.26 14.96
N ARG A 117 -4.55 -18.44 14.98
CA ARG A 117 -5.20 -19.56 14.27
C ARG A 117 -5.00 -19.47 12.76
N GLU A 118 -5.18 -18.28 12.17
CA GLU A 118 -4.93 -18.04 10.75
C GLU A 118 -3.46 -18.37 10.39
N TYR A 119 -2.52 -18.05 11.27
CA TYR A 119 -1.10 -18.38 11.13
C TYR A 119 -0.85 -19.89 11.24
N ASP A 120 -1.48 -20.58 12.19
CA ASP A 120 -1.35 -22.03 12.33
C ASP A 120 -1.88 -22.79 11.10
N ASP A 121 -3.02 -22.36 10.55
CA ASP A 121 -3.58 -22.92 9.31
C ASP A 121 -2.66 -22.65 8.10
N PHE A 122 -2.14 -21.42 8.00
CA PHE A 122 -1.15 -21.03 6.98
C PHE A 122 0.09 -21.93 7.05
N GLU A 123 0.61 -22.21 8.24
CA GLU A 123 1.80 -23.03 8.42
C GLU A 123 1.56 -24.50 8.09
N ALA A 124 0.41 -25.06 8.49
CA ALA A 124 0.03 -26.41 8.10
C ALA A 124 -0.04 -26.56 6.57
N PHE A 125 -0.58 -25.55 5.90
CA PHE A 125 -0.66 -25.50 4.44
C PHE A 125 0.72 -25.34 3.79
N LEU A 126 1.61 -24.50 4.32
CA LEU A 126 2.97 -24.32 3.81
C LEU A 126 3.81 -25.60 3.95
N GLN A 127 3.69 -26.28 5.09
CA GLN A 127 4.36 -27.56 5.33
C GLN A 127 3.90 -28.63 4.32
N ASP A 128 2.58 -28.83 4.16
CA ASP A 128 2.01 -29.78 3.18
C ASP A 128 2.46 -29.46 1.75
N HIS A 129 2.50 -28.19 1.39
CA HIS A 129 2.98 -27.75 0.07
C HIS A 129 4.45 -28.05 -0.18
N SER A 130 5.34 -27.70 0.76
CA SER A 130 6.77 -28.03 0.67
C SER A 130 7.03 -29.55 0.61
N GLU A 131 6.24 -30.34 1.34
CA GLU A 131 6.34 -31.80 1.29
C GLU A 131 5.91 -32.37 -0.07
N ARG A 132 4.89 -31.79 -0.71
CA ARG A 132 4.49 -32.17 -2.06
C ARG A 132 5.56 -31.83 -3.09
N GLU A 133 6.21 -30.68 -2.94
CA GLU A 133 7.31 -30.25 -3.80
C GLU A 133 8.49 -31.22 -3.70
N GLU A 134 8.97 -31.48 -2.49
CA GLU A 134 10.09 -32.39 -2.22
C GLU A 134 9.78 -33.84 -2.62
N ARG A 135 8.54 -34.30 -2.48
CA ARG A 135 8.14 -35.68 -2.81
C ARG A 135 7.90 -35.90 -4.30
N HIS A 136 7.43 -34.89 -5.01
CA HIS A 136 6.92 -35.07 -6.37
C HIS A 136 7.57 -34.13 -7.39
N LEU A 137 7.55 -32.82 -7.13
CA LEU A 137 7.98 -31.82 -8.11
C LEU A 137 9.51 -31.84 -8.29
N PHE A 138 10.26 -31.75 -7.21
CA PHE A 138 11.72 -31.65 -7.25
C PHE A 138 12.37 -32.92 -7.81
N PRO A 139 11.95 -34.15 -7.43
CA PRO A 139 12.48 -35.36 -8.06
C PRO A 139 12.18 -35.42 -9.56
N PHE A 140 11.00 -34.97 -9.99
CA PHE A 140 10.65 -34.90 -11.41
C PHE A 140 11.57 -33.93 -12.16
N LEU A 141 11.78 -32.72 -11.63
CA LEU A 141 12.65 -31.71 -12.23
C LEU A 141 14.13 -32.11 -12.26
N LEU A 142 14.62 -32.80 -11.21
CA LEU A 142 15.96 -33.37 -11.21
C LEU A 142 16.14 -34.46 -12.28
N GLN A 143 15.08 -35.19 -12.62
CA GLN A 143 15.13 -36.21 -13.67
C GLN A 143 15.03 -35.60 -15.07
N THR A 144 14.17 -34.60 -15.28
CA THR A 144 13.88 -34.04 -16.60
C THR A 144 14.81 -32.89 -16.99
N CYS A 145 15.26 -32.08 -16.03
CA CYS A 145 16.06 -30.88 -16.26
C CYS A 145 17.15 -30.69 -15.16
N PRO A 146 18.08 -31.66 -15.01
CA PRO A 146 19.05 -31.65 -13.91
C PRO A 146 19.99 -30.44 -13.89
N GLY A 147 20.32 -29.86 -15.05
CA GLY A 147 21.26 -28.74 -15.13
C GLY A 147 20.79 -27.50 -14.35
N PRO A 148 19.80 -26.76 -14.87
CA PRO A 148 19.34 -25.52 -14.25
C PRO A 148 18.71 -25.71 -12.87
N PHE A 149 18.10 -26.86 -12.60
CA PHE A 149 17.39 -27.08 -11.33
C PHE A 149 18.30 -27.51 -10.17
N LYS A 150 19.41 -28.21 -10.44
CA LYS A 150 20.27 -28.78 -9.37
C LYS A 150 20.91 -27.70 -8.48
N GLU A 151 21.23 -26.54 -9.04
CA GLU A 151 21.78 -25.42 -8.27
C GLU A 151 20.72 -24.85 -7.31
N ALA A 152 19.50 -24.63 -7.79
CA ALA A 152 18.39 -24.13 -6.98
C ALA A 152 17.89 -25.15 -5.95
N TYR A 153 17.89 -26.45 -6.27
CA TYR A 153 17.40 -27.51 -5.40
C TYR A 153 18.07 -27.53 -4.03
N ALA A 154 19.39 -27.30 -3.97
CA ALA A 154 20.12 -27.29 -2.70
C ALA A 154 19.66 -26.15 -1.78
N GLU A 155 19.38 -24.97 -2.34
CA GLU A 155 18.86 -23.81 -1.64
C GLU A 155 17.41 -24.03 -1.20
N LEU A 156 16.54 -24.45 -2.13
CA LEU A 156 15.11 -24.70 -1.85
C LEU A 156 14.91 -25.78 -0.77
N SER A 157 15.65 -26.89 -0.86
CA SER A 157 15.58 -27.97 0.13
C SER A 157 16.15 -27.56 1.50
N HIS A 158 17.12 -26.64 1.52
CA HIS A 158 17.62 -26.07 2.77
C HIS A 158 16.53 -25.22 3.45
N ASP A 159 15.86 -24.37 2.68
CA ASP A 159 14.78 -23.51 3.17
C ASP A 159 13.60 -24.33 3.70
N HIS A 160 13.16 -25.36 2.97
CA HIS A 160 12.07 -26.26 3.40
C HIS A 160 12.37 -26.93 4.74
N LYS A 161 13.61 -27.38 4.96
CA LYS A 161 14.05 -27.92 6.27
C LYS A 161 14.14 -26.85 7.35
N GLY A 162 14.32 -25.60 6.96
CA GLY A 162 14.39 -24.43 7.84
C GLY A 162 13.03 -23.97 8.36
N TYR A 163 11.95 -24.22 7.62
CA TYR A 163 10.60 -23.73 7.96
C TYR A 163 10.20 -24.10 9.39
N GLY A 164 10.36 -25.35 9.81
CA GLY A 164 10.03 -25.78 11.18
C GLY A 164 10.65 -24.92 12.30
N ARG A 165 11.89 -24.43 12.13
CA ARG A 165 12.55 -23.56 13.13
C ARG A 165 11.99 -22.15 13.13
N VAL A 166 11.74 -21.60 11.94
CA VAL A 166 11.19 -20.24 11.78
C VAL A 166 9.75 -20.17 12.31
N ILE A 167 8.98 -21.23 12.10
CA ILE A 167 7.60 -21.42 12.61
C ILE A 167 7.55 -21.33 14.13
N ALA A 168 8.47 -22.03 14.81
CA ALA A 168 8.53 -22.03 16.27
C ALA A 168 8.81 -20.62 16.84
N GLY A 169 9.57 -19.79 16.12
CA GLY A 169 9.88 -18.42 16.51
C GLY A 169 8.66 -17.49 16.52
N ILE A 170 7.85 -17.53 15.45
CA ILE A 170 6.65 -16.69 15.37
C ILE A 170 5.59 -17.11 16.38
N ARG A 171 5.37 -18.43 16.58
CA ARG A 171 4.46 -18.95 17.62
C ARG A 171 4.86 -18.47 19.02
N SER A 172 6.14 -18.58 19.37
CA SER A 172 6.65 -18.05 20.64
C SER A 172 6.41 -16.55 20.76
N THR A 173 6.47 -15.81 19.66
CA THR A 173 6.19 -14.37 19.66
C THR A 173 4.71 -14.08 19.92
N PHE A 174 3.78 -14.88 19.38
CA PHE A 174 2.35 -14.77 19.72
C PHE A 174 2.08 -15.02 21.21
N ASP A 175 2.67 -16.08 21.79
CA ASP A 175 2.53 -16.37 23.23
C ASP A 175 3.01 -15.17 24.07
N HIS A 176 4.15 -14.59 23.68
CA HIS A 176 4.73 -13.43 24.34
C HIS A 176 3.96 -12.13 24.18
N LEU A 177 3.17 -11.96 23.11
CA LEU A 177 2.28 -10.81 22.92
C LEU A 177 1.05 -10.87 23.82
N GLN A 178 0.58 -12.08 24.15
CA GLN A 178 -0.55 -12.26 25.06
C GLN A 178 -0.16 -11.91 26.50
N GLU A 179 1.09 -12.20 26.88
CA GLU A 179 1.65 -11.89 28.19
C GLU A 179 2.00 -10.41 28.37
N ASP A 180 2.54 -9.76 27.33
CA ASP A 180 3.06 -8.40 27.39
C ASP A 180 2.69 -7.59 26.15
N TRP A 181 1.84 -6.58 26.39
CA TRP A 181 1.25 -5.71 25.38
C TRP A 181 2.12 -4.49 25.04
N SER A 182 3.39 -4.48 25.44
CA SER A 182 4.29 -3.38 25.15
C SER A 182 4.42 -3.15 23.63
N MET A 183 4.55 -1.87 23.27
CA MET A 183 4.80 -1.44 21.89
C MET A 183 6.06 -2.11 21.31
N GLU A 184 7.08 -2.33 22.14
CA GLU A 184 8.32 -2.96 21.73
C GLU A 184 8.12 -4.41 21.27
N ARG A 185 7.30 -5.20 21.99
CA ARG A 185 6.98 -6.58 21.59
C ARG A 185 6.15 -6.63 20.31
N HIS A 186 5.13 -5.78 20.20
CA HIS A 186 4.33 -5.69 18.97
C HIS A 186 5.18 -5.29 17.76
N GLN A 187 6.12 -4.35 17.95
CA GLN A 187 7.02 -3.94 16.87
C GLN A 187 8.01 -5.05 16.50
N ARG A 188 8.52 -5.82 17.46
CA ARG A 188 9.35 -7.01 17.19
C ARG A 188 8.55 -8.07 16.41
N PHE A 189 7.31 -8.32 16.78
CA PHE A 189 6.44 -9.25 16.06
C PHE A 189 6.22 -8.83 14.60
N LEU A 190 5.96 -7.54 14.36
CA LEU A 190 5.82 -7.02 13.00
C LEU A 190 7.11 -7.17 12.18
N GLN A 191 8.27 -6.95 12.81
CA GLN A 191 9.57 -7.16 12.15
C GLN A 191 9.79 -8.64 11.79
N GLU A 192 9.39 -9.56 12.66
CA GLU A 192 9.50 -11.00 12.41
C GLU A 192 8.58 -11.43 11.24
N LEU A 193 7.32 -10.98 11.24
CA LEU A 193 6.38 -11.22 10.13
C LEU A 193 6.88 -10.63 8.80
N GLN A 194 7.50 -9.45 8.85
CA GLN A 194 8.09 -8.82 7.67
C GLN A 194 9.28 -9.62 7.13
N SER A 195 10.23 -9.96 8.01
CA SER A 195 11.38 -10.79 7.68
C SER A 195 10.96 -12.13 7.06
N ARG A 196 9.89 -12.74 7.61
CA ARG A 196 9.31 -13.98 7.09
C ARG A 196 8.71 -13.81 5.70
N SER A 197 7.92 -12.75 5.48
CA SER A 197 7.35 -12.43 4.17
C SER A 197 8.44 -12.25 3.12
N GLU A 198 9.49 -11.49 3.45
CA GLU A 198 10.62 -11.26 2.54
C GLU A 198 11.39 -12.54 2.22
N HIS A 199 11.61 -13.41 3.22
CA HIS A 199 12.26 -14.69 3.00
C HIS A 199 11.43 -15.62 2.11
N LEU A 200 10.12 -15.74 2.35
CA LEU A 200 9.23 -16.55 1.50
C LEU A 200 9.09 -15.98 0.10
N ALA A 201 9.02 -14.65 -0.05
CA ALA A 201 9.00 -14.02 -1.36
C ALA A 201 10.28 -14.34 -2.16
N ARG A 202 11.46 -14.34 -1.51
CA ARG A 202 12.71 -14.77 -2.16
C ARG A 202 12.69 -16.25 -2.50
N HIS A 203 12.21 -17.10 -1.60
CA HIS A 203 12.08 -18.53 -1.83
C HIS A 203 11.23 -18.83 -3.08
N PHE A 204 10.01 -18.28 -3.14
CA PHE A 204 9.13 -18.46 -4.30
C PHE A 204 9.73 -17.89 -5.59
N GLN A 205 10.49 -16.79 -5.53
CA GLN A 205 11.18 -16.27 -6.71
C GLN A 205 12.23 -17.25 -7.25
N VAL A 206 13.06 -17.82 -6.36
CA VAL A 206 14.06 -18.82 -6.75
C VAL A 206 13.37 -20.06 -7.31
N GLU A 207 12.30 -20.48 -6.65
CA GLU A 207 11.54 -21.66 -7.06
C GLU A 207 10.85 -21.48 -8.41
N GLU A 208 10.13 -20.38 -8.61
CA GLU A 208 9.49 -20.02 -9.88
C GLU A 208 10.51 -19.90 -11.01
N ALA A 209 11.65 -19.24 -10.76
CA ALA A 209 12.70 -19.11 -11.76
C ALA A 209 13.29 -20.47 -12.16
N ALA A 210 13.47 -21.38 -11.19
CA ALA A 210 14.04 -22.69 -11.43
C ALA A 210 13.03 -23.68 -12.06
N CYS A 211 11.74 -23.54 -11.76
CA CYS A 211 10.71 -24.51 -12.12
C CYS A 211 9.90 -24.13 -13.36
N ILE A 212 9.57 -22.85 -13.57
CA ILE A 212 8.61 -22.43 -14.62
C ILE A 212 9.12 -22.77 -16.02
N ARG A 213 10.38 -22.45 -16.31
CA ARG A 213 10.95 -22.69 -17.63
C ARG A 213 10.95 -24.19 -17.99
N PRO A 214 11.45 -25.10 -17.13
CA PRO A 214 11.33 -26.55 -17.35
C PRO A 214 9.89 -27.06 -17.44
N LEU A 215 8.98 -26.62 -16.56
CA LEU A 215 7.63 -27.16 -16.48
C LEU A 215 6.76 -26.81 -17.68
N LEU A 216 7.02 -25.65 -18.29
CA LEU A 216 6.28 -25.14 -19.44
C LEU A 216 7.04 -25.30 -20.76
N GLU A 217 8.25 -25.85 -20.72
CA GLU A 217 9.15 -26.03 -21.86
C GLU A 217 9.36 -24.73 -22.66
N LEU A 218 9.51 -23.61 -21.95
CA LEU A 218 9.65 -22.28 -22.57
C LEU A 218 11.01 -22.15 -23.29
N THR A 219 10.97 -21.53 -24.47
CA THR A 219 12.18 -21.02 -25.15
C THR A 219 12.78 -19.85 -24.36
N ASP A 220 14.06 -19.52 -24.60
CA ASP A 220 14.71 -18.37 -23.95
C ASP A 220 13.90 -17.08 -24.13
N ALA A 221 13.41 -16.81 -25.35
CA ALA A 221 12.62 -15.61 -25.64
C ALA A 221 11.26 -15.57 -24.90
N GLN A 222 10.61 -16.73 -24.74
CA GLN A 222 9.34 -16.83 -23.99
C GLN A 222 9.57 -16.70 -22.49
N TYR A 223 10.68 -17.25 -21.98
CA TYR A 223 11.05 -17.08 -20.58
C TYR A 223 11.46 -15.64 -20.27
N ASP A 224 12.13 -14.95 -21.19
CA ASP A 224 12.42 -13.52 -21.06
C ASP A 224 11.14 -12.66 -21.12
N GLU A 225 10.12 -13.06 -21.88
CA GLU A 225 8.78 -12.45 -21.83
C GLU A 225 8.12 -12.67 -20.46
N TYR A 226 8.20 -13.88 -19.92
CA TYR A 226 7.72 -14.20 -18.56
C TYR A 226 8.40 -13.32 -17.51
N LEU A 227 9.73 -13.27 -17.48
CA LEU A 227 10.50 -12.47 -16.52
C LEU A 227 10.20 -10.97 -16.66
N ARG A 228 10.03 -10.45 -17.88
CA ARG A 228 9.65 -9.05 -18.09
C ARG A 228 8.24 -8.77 -17.53
N SER A 229 7.30 -9.68 -17.74
CA SER A 229 5.94 -9.51 -17.24
C SER A 229 5.82 -9.57 -15.71
N MET A 230 6.71 -10.33 -15.04
CA MET A 230 6.87 -10.31 -13.58
C MET A 230 7.28 -8.92 -13.06
N VAL A 231 8.17 -8.24 -13.79
CA VAL A 231 8.64 -6.89 -13.43
C VAL A 231 7.59 -5.83 -13.77
N GLU A 232 6.94 -5.92 -14.93
CA GLU A 232 5.92 -4.97 -15.41
C GLU A 232 4.63 -5.00 -14.56
N GLY A 233 4.25 -6.16 -14.01
CA GLY A 233 3.07 -6.33 -13.16
C GLY A 233 3.13 -5.61 -11.80
N THR A 234 4.31 -5.13 -11.37
CA THR A 234 4.45 -4.43 -10.09
C THR A 234 3.97 -2.96 -10.09
N GLY A 235 3.72 -2.39 -11.29
CA GLY A 235 3.15 -1.06 -11.53
C GLY A 235 4.02 0.14 -11.06
N PRO A 236 3.77 1.36 -11.58
CA PRO A 236 3.65 1.70 -13.00
C PRO A 236 5.04 1.72 -13.66
N GLY A 237 5.08 1.36 -14.95
CA GLY A 237 6.31 1.17 -15.70
C GLY A 237 7.26 2.38 -15.71
N ARG A 238 8.54 2.07 -15.56
CA ARG A 238 9.60 2.46 -16.49
C ARG A 238 10.87 1.73 -16.10
N GLY A 239 11.46 1.00 -17.05
CA GLY A 239 12.88 0.62 -17.01
C GLY A 239 13.80 1.84 -17.18
N GLU A 240 13.40 3.00 -16.67
CA GLU A 240 14.30 4.13 -16.47
C GLU A 240 14.90 3.94 -15.08
N VAL A 241 16.21 3.71 -15.05
CA VAL A 241 17.02 3.93 -13.85
C VAL A 241 16.64 5.31 -13.33
N TRP A 242 16.01 5.35 -12.15
CA TRP A 242 15.75 6.61 -11.45
C TRP A 242 17.12 7.25 -11.21
N GLN A 243 17.48 8.22 -12.04
CA GLN A 243 18.50 9.16 -11.62
C GLN A 243 17.92 9.87 -10.39
N PRO A 244 18.63 9.88 -9.25
CA PRO A 244 18.23 10.77 -8.16
C PRO A 244 18.10 12.16 -8.74
N PHE A 245 17.16 12.97 -8.25
CA PHE A 245 17.01 14.33 -8.74
C PHE A 245 18.33 15.10 -8.51
N ILE A 246 19.15 15.22 -9.57
CA ILE A 246 20.36 16.03 -9.54
C ILE A 246 19.94 17.40 -10.07
N GLY A 247 19.70 18.30 -9.14
CA GLY A 247 19.41 19.69 -9.41
C GLY A 247 19.60 20.47 -8.13
N LYS A 248 20.22 21.65 -8.21
CA LYS A 248 20.16 22.60 -7.10
C LYS A 248 18.69 23.00 -6.97
N GLY A 249 18.02 22.54 -5.91
CA GLY A 249 16.66 22.93 -5.61
C GLY A 249 16.57 24.45 -5.57
N ARG A 250 15.91 25.05 -6.55
CA ARG A 250 15.44 26.44 -6.41
C ARG A 250 14.21 26.35 -5.53
N ARG A 251 14.22 27.05 -4.40
CA ARG A 251 13.03 27.26 -3.60
C ARG A 251 11.99 27.91 -4.52
N CYS A 252 10.79 27.35 -4.55
CA CYS A 252 9.65 27.98 -5.20
C CYS A 252 9.26 29.21 -4.37
N ASP A 253 10.06 30.25 -4.46
CA ASP A 253 9.60 31.58 -4.11
C ASP A 253 8.64 31.96 -5.24
N ALA A 254 7.37 32.21 -4.88
CA ALA A 254 6.35 32.69 -5.79
C ALA A 254 6.78 34.05 -6.34
N ARG A 255 7.51 34.04 -7.45
CA ARG A 255 7.61 35.16 -8.38
C ARG A 255 7.31 34.61 -9.75
N VAL A 256 6.05 34.81 -10.12
CA VAL A 256 5.49 34.56 -11.44
C VAL A 256 6.34 35.30 -12.47
N SER A 257 6.68 34.60 -13.55
CA SER A 257 7.25 35.17 -14.76
C SER A 257 6.41 36.36 -15.25
N GLU A 258 7.09 37.43 -15.65
CA GLU A 258 6.45 38.62 -16.22
C GLU A 258 5.65 38.30 -17.49
N ASP A 259 4.54 39.05 -17.64
CA ASP A 259 3.76 39.35 -18.85
C ASP A 259 2.78 38.25 -19.33
N VAL A 260 1.48 38.47 -19.62
CA VAL A 260 0.76 39.61 -20.21
C VAL A 260 -0.68 39.68 -19.65
N GLY A 261 -1.18 40.88 -19.39
CA GLY A 261 -2.44 41.13 -18.67
C GLY A 261 -3.75 40.81 -19.40
N VAL A 262 -4.77 40.49 -18.61
CA VAL A 262 -6.17 40.91 -18.79
C VAL A 262 -6.76 41.12 -17.39
N GLN A 263 -7.13 42.36 -17.09
CA GLN A 263 -7.90 42.73 -15.90
C GLN A 263 -9.33 42.18 -16.04
N ASN A 264 -9.92 41.66 -14.97
CA ASN A 264 -11.34 41.88 -14.75
C ASN A 264 -11.70 41.83 -13.26
N GLU A 265 -12.42 42.88 -12.86
CA GLU A 265 -12.72 43.29 -11.50
C GLU A 265 -13.95 42.57 -10.96
N CYS A 266 -13.94 42.21 -9.67
CA CYS A 266 -15.14 42.28 -8.84
C CYS A 266 -14.72 42.40 -7.37
N SER A 267 -14.40 43.62 -6.94
CA SER A 267 -14.44 43.98 -5.53
C SER A 267 -14.73 45.47 -5.38
N GLN A 268 -15.78 45.74 -4.59
CA GLN A 268 -16.22 47.02 -4.01
C GLN A 268 -17.11 47.93 -4.87
N ALA A 269 -18.41 47.91 -4.57
CA ALA A 269 -19.23 49.10 -4.57
C ALA A 269 -20.13 49.11 -3.31
N SER A 270 -20.06 50.22 -2.59
CA SER A 270 -20.69 50.49 -1.29
C SER A 270 -22.20 50.75 -1.37
N THR A 271 -22.90 50.41 -0.29
CA THR A 271 -24.11 51.05 0.28
C THR A 271 -24.98 51.92 -0.64
N THR A 272 -26.20 51.46 -0.98
CA THR A 272 -27.51 51.93 -0.42
C THR A 272 -28.68 51.34 -1.24
N SER A 273 -29.65 50.76 -0.52
CA SER A 273 -31.07 50.50 -0.88
C SER A 273 -31.41 49.77 -2.19
N LEU A 274 -31.87 48.52 -1.99
CA LEU A 274 -33.00 47.82 -2.63
C LEU A 274 -32.60 46.41 -3.09
N ARG A 275 -32.66 45.47 -2.14
CA ARG A 275 -33.20 44.13 -2.39
C ARG A 275 -33.45 43.44 -1.07
N ASN A 276 -34.71 43.44 -0.64
CA ASN A 276 -35.28 42.32 0.09
C ASN A 276 -35.11 41.09 -0.81
N VAL A 277 -33.95 40.45 -0.73
CA VAL A 277 -33.80 39.03 -1.02
C VAL A 277 -33.51 38.42 0.34
N PRO A 278 -34.41 37.59 0.89
CA PRO A 278 -34.18 37.00 2.19
C PRO A 278 -32.84 36.26 2.14
N VAL A 279 -32.02 36.49 3.17
CA VAL A 279 -30.89 35.65 3.53
C VAL A 279 -31.40 34.20 3.45
N VAL A 280 -31.01 33.46 2.40
CA VAL A 280 -31.42 32.07 2.25
C VAL A 280 -30.56 31.26 3.21
N ASN A 281 -31.04 31.24 4.45
CA ASN A 281 -30.73 30.24 5.46
C ASN A 281 -30.94 28.87 4.85
N ALA A 282 -29.89 28.04 4.85
CA ALA A 282 -29.91 26.64 4.44
C ALA A 282 -30.39 26.41 2.99
N ILE A 283 -29.61 25.62 2.26
CA ILE A 283 -30.11 25.05 1.00
C ILE A 283 -31.37 24.25 1.36
N ASN A 284 -32.55 24.73 0.95
CA ASN A 284 -33.80 24.02 1.17
C ASN A 284 -33.93 22.95 0.09
N VAL A 285 -33.69 21.71 0.48
CA VAL A 285 -33.76 20.55 -0.42
C VAL A 285 -35.21 20.09 -0.46
N ASP A 286 -35.85 20.30 -1.62
CA ASP A 286 -37.17 19.73 -1.91
C ASP A 286 -37.00 18.26 -2.31
N GLU A 287 -37.42 17.35 -1.44
CA GLU A 287 -37.31 15.88 -1.62
C GLU A 287 -38.17 15.34 -2.77
N SER A 288 -39.08 16.16 -3.33
CA SER A 288 -39.88 15.78 -4.49
C SER A 288 -39.15 15.92 -5.83
N LYS A 289 -37.95 16.51 -5.83
CA LYS A 289 -37.12 16.76 -7.01
C LYS A 289 -35.84 15.92 -6.99
N PRO A 290 -35.20 15.69 -8.15
CA PRO A 290 -33.92 14.98 -8.19
C PRO A 290 -32.86 15.70 -7.34
N VAL A 291 -32.30 14.95 -6.39
CA VAL A 291 -31.27 15.41 -5.44
C VAL A 291 -29.89 15.00 -5.94
N VAL A 292 -28.97 15.96 -5.97
CA VAL A 292 -27.55 15.80 -6.25
C VAL A 292 -26.76 15.90 -4.95
N LEU A 293 -25.81 14.98 -4.79
CA LEU A 293 -24.84 15.02 -3.71
C LEU A 293 -23.53 15.57 -4.27
N VAL A 294 -22.94 16.56 -3.62
CA VAL A 294 -21.65 17.12 -4.01
C VAL A 294 -20.72 17.06 -2.82
N ARG A 295 -19.52 16.49 -3.01
CA ARG A 295 -18.49 16.45 -1.96
C ARG A 295 -17.57 17.65 -2.12
N VAL A 296 -17.60 18.57 -1.16
CA VAL A 296 -16.72 19.74 -1.13
C VAL A 296 -15.57 19.49 -0.17
N ARG A 297 -14.35 19.53 -0.68
CA ARG A 297 -13.13 19.53 0.12
C ARG A 297 -12.72 20.97 0.41
N LEU A 298 -12.81 21.36 1.68
CA LEU A 298 -12.47 22.71 2.13
C LEU A 298 -10.95 22.88 2.26
N PHE A 299 -10.50 24.14 2.35
CA PHE A 299 -9.07 24.47 2.49
C PHE A 299 -8.43 23.93 3.78
N ASP A 300 -9.23 23.71 4.83
CA ASP A 300 -8.79 23.13 6.11
C ASP A 300 -8.53 21.61 6.03
N GLY A 301 -8.81 21.00 4.89
CA GLY A 301 -8.67 19.57 4.63
C GLY A 301 -9.90 18.73 5.00
N SER A 302 -10.95 19.34 5.54
CA SER A 302 -12.22 18.66 5.83
C SER A 302 -13.02 18.39 4.56
N ASN A 303 -13.82 17.33 4.59
CA ASN A 303 -14.74 16.98 3.52
C ASN A 303 -16.17 17.22 3.99
N ASN A 304 -16.91 18.07 3.29
CA ASN A 304 -18.32 18.37 3.54
C ASN A 304 -19.17 17.82 2.39
N VAL A 305 -20.26 17.14 2.73
CA VAL A 305 -21.22 16.63 1.73
C VAL A 305 -22.42 17.56 1.69
N VAL A 306 -22.62 18.22 0.55
CA VAL A 306 -23.71 19.17 0.34
C VAL A 306 -24.80 18.50 -0.49
N ARG A 307 -26.03 18.54 0.02
CA ARG A 307 -27.21 18.03 -0.69
C ARG A 307 -27.89 19.19 -1.42
N LEU A 308 -28.06 19.09 -2.73
CA LEU A 308 -28.65 20.12 -3.59
C LEU A 308 -29.69 19.48 -4.51
N ASN A 309 -30.58 20.26 -5.10
CA ASN A 309 -31.43 19.81 -6.20
C ASN A 309 -30.80 20.21 -7.54
N ASP A 310 -31.15 19.52 -8.62
CA ASP A 310 -30.67 19.82 -9.99
C ASP A 310 -30.87 21.29 -10.39
N SER A 311 -31.94 21.91 -9.89
CA SER A 311 -32.31 23.30 -10.18
C SER A 311 -31.49 24.35 -9.42
N HIS A 312 -30.59 23.96 -8.50
CA HIS A 312 -29.75 24.90 -7.79
C HIS A 312 -28.57 25.39 -8.65
N THR A 313 -28.14 26.63 -8.41
CA THR A 313 -27.09 27.30 -9.19
C THR A 313 -25.71 27.17 -8.56
N LEU A 314 -24.67 27.31 -9.36
CA LEU A 314 -23.28 27.34 -8.86
C LEU A 314 -23.02 28.50 -7.91
N ALA A 315 -23.67 29.65 -8.13
CA ALA A 315 -23.62 30.78 -7.20
C ALA A 315 -24.13 30.42 -5.79
N MET A 316 -25.21 29.62 -5.68
CA MET A 316 -25.72 29.18 -4.37
C MET A 316 -24.75 28.23 -3.67
N LEU A 317 -24.12 27.31 -4.41
CA LEU A 317 -23.07 26.44 -3.88
C LEU A 317 -21.88 27.27 -3.39
N HIS A 318 -21.42 28.25 -4.17
CA HIS A 318 -20.33 29.14 -3.78
C HIS A 318 -20.66 29.93 -2.51
N SER A 319 -21.87 30.49 -2.42
CA SER A 319 -22.35 31.14 -1.20
C SER A 319 -22.38 30.16 -0.02
N HIS A 320 -22.81 28.92 -0.21
CA HIS A 320 -22.83 27.92 0.86
C HIS A 320 -21.42 27.59 1.38
N VAL A 321 -20.44 27.42 0.48
CA VAL A 321 -19.04 27.20 0.87
C VAL A 321 -18.46 28.42 1.60
N ALA A 322 -18.79 29.64 1.16
CA ALA A 322 -18.36 30.87 1.84
C ALA A 322 -18.86 30.94 3.30
N HIS A 323 -20.06 30.42 3.58
CA HIS A 323 -20.57 30.34 4.96
C HIS A 323 -19.86 29.28 5.81
N LEU A 324 -19.42 28.16 5.21
CA LEU A 324 -18.65 27.13 5.92
C LEU A 324 -17.25 27.63 6.31
N THR A 325 -16.68 28.54 5.51
CA THR A 325 -15.33 29.07 5.71
C THR A 325 -15.32 30.60 5.80
N PRO A 326 -15.87 31.21 6.87
CA PRO A 326 -15.94 32.67 7.00
C PRO A 326 -14.55 33.33 7.12
N SER A 327 -13.50 32.57 7.41
CA SER A 327 -12.12 33.04 7.52
C SER A 327 -11.43 33.28 6.17
N VAL A 328 -12.01 32.83 5.05
CA VAL A 328 -11.43 32.93 3.71
C VAL A 328 -12.23 33.90 2.87
N GLN A 329 -11.65 35.06 2.54
CA GLN A 329 -12.33 36.12 1.77
C GLN A 329 -12.30 35.86 0.25
N SER A 330 -11.27 35.17 -0.27
CA SER A 330 -11.09 34.87 -1.69
C SER A 330 -10.77 33.38 -1.91
N PHE A 331 -11.66 32.69 -2.61
CA PHE A 331 -11.46 31.29 -2.99
C PHE A 331 -12.07 31.00 -4.36
N SER A 332 -11.52 29.99 -5.03
CA SER A 332 -12.05 29.39 -6.25
C SER A 332 -12.42 27.92 -6.00
N LEU A 333 -13.37 27.40 -6.77
CA LEU A 333 -13.80 26.01 -6.71
C LEU A 333 -13.27 25.26 -7.94
N THR A 334 -12.70 24.07 -7.75
CA THR A 334 -12.11 23.28 -8.84
C THR A 334 -12.42 21.79 -8.70
N THR A 335 -12.71 21.10 -9.79
CA THR A 335 -12.90 19.63 -9.79
C THR A 335 -11.56 18.89 -9.69
N VAL A 336 -11.57 17.70 -9.07
CA VAL A 336 -10.32 16.91 -8.87
C VAL A 336 -9.82 16.30 -10.18
N TYR A 337 -10.74 15.73 -10.98
CA TYR A 337 -10.39 15.10 -12.26
C TYR A 337 -11.62 14.95 -13.17
N PRO A 338 -11.59 15.41 -14.43
CA PRO A 338 -10.58 16.30 -15.02
C PRO A 338 -10.61 17.67 -14.32
N LYS A 339 -9.44 18.33 -14.19
CA LYS A 339 -9.37 19.63 -13.51
C LYS A 339 -10.12 20.69 -14.31
N ARG A 340 -11.21 21.21 -13.75
CA ARG A 340 -12.03 22.29 -14.31
C ARG A 340 -12.28 23.33 -13.22
N SER A 341 -12.00 24.60 -13.54
CA SER A 341 -12.42 25.73 -12.69
C SER A 341 -13.94 25.84 -12.75
N ILE A 342 -14.57 25.96 -11.59
CA ILE A 342 -16.01 26.20 -11.47
C ILE A 342 -16.19 27.68 -11.19
N ASP A 343 -16.52 28.43 -12.23
CA ASP A 343 -16.73 29.87 -12.13
C ASP A 343 -18.09 30.17 -11.48
N CYS A 344 -18.15 31.29 -10.76
CA CYS A 344 -19.36 31.79 -10.09
C CYS A 344 -20.41 32.26 -11.11
N THR A 345 -21.06 31.32 -11.78
CA THR A 345 -22.05 31.55 -12.83
C THR A 345 -23.47 31.24 -12.34
N ALA A 346 -24.47 31.76 -13.07
CA ALA A 346 -25.89 31.43 -12.86
C ALA A 346 -26.28 30.05 -13.41
N GLN A 347 -25.30 29.25 -13.87
CA GLN A 347 -25.50 27.92 -14.42
C GLN A 347 -26.00 26.95 -13.33
N THR A 348 -26.89 26.04 -13.72
CA THR A 348 -27.43 25.01 -12.83
C THR A 348 -26.46 23.85 -12.62
N MET A 349 -26.63 23.09 -11.53
CA MET A 349 -25.81 21.88 -11.26
C MET A 349 -25.88 20.87 -12.42
N SER A 350 -27.06 20.73 -13.02
CA SER A 350 -27.30 19.82 -14.15
C SER A 350 -26.50 20.24 -15.39
N GLU A 351 -26.54 21.52 -15.74
CA GLU A 351 -25.80 22.07 -16.88
C GLU A 351 -24.28 22.03 -16.66
N ALA A 352 -23.82 22.15 -15.42
CA ALA A 352 -22.40 22.09 -15.06
C ALA A 352 -21.84 20.66 -15.07
N GLY A 353 -22.72 19.64 -15.09
CA GLY A 353 -22.36 18.23 -15.09
C GLY A 353 -21.84 17.71 -13.74
N LEU A 354 -22.07 18.43 -12.64
CA LEU A 354 -21.46 18.18 -11.33
C LEU A 354 -22.24 17.15 -10.48
N HIS A 355 -22.68 16.05 -11.09
CA HIS A 355 -23.45 15.01 -10.39
C HIS A 355 -22.51 14.07 -9.61
N ASN A 356 -22.63 14.02 -8.28
CA ASN A 356 -21.79 13.15 -7.43
C ASN A 356 -20.29 13.42 -7.53
N GLU A 357 -19.90 14.61 -7.95
CA GLU A 357 -18.50 14.99 -8.10
C GLU A 357 -17.88 15.51 -6.79
N THR A 358 -16.54 15.44 -6.75
CA THR A 358 -15.74 16.04 -5.69
C THR A 358 -15.13 17.36 -6.16
N ILE A 359 -15.44 18.43 -5.43
CA ILE A 359 -15.00 19.80 -5.67
C ILE A 359 -14.03 20.20 -4.56
N MET A 360 -12.95 20.89 -4.92
CA MET A 360 -11.94 21.40 -4.01
C MET A 360 -12.01 22.92 -3.94
N GLN A 361 -11.96 23.46 -2.73
CA GLN A 361 -11.77 24.88 -2.49
C GLN A 361 -10.27 25.20 -2.54
N ILE A 362 -9.90 26.17 -3.37
CA ILE A 362 -8.54 26.69 -3.50
C ILE A 362 -8.57 28.16 -3.09
N THR A 363 -7.73 28.55 -2.14
CA THR A 363 -7.66 29.94 -1.68
C THR A 363 -6.62 30.72 -2.46
N ASP A 364 -6.95 31.91 -2.94
CA ASP A 364 -5.94 32.84 -3.44
C ASP A 364 -5.18 33.40 -2.23
N ALA A 365 -3.88 33.16 -2.14
CA ALA A 365 -3.08 33.64 -1.01
C ALA A 365 -2.95 35.18 -1.04
N PRO A 366 -2.92 35.86 0.13
CA PRO A 366 -2.63 37.30 0.22
C PRO A 366 -1.21 37.66 -0.21
#